data_AF-A0A843EY39-F1
#
_entry.id   AF-A0A843EY39-F1
#
_cell.length_a   1.000
_cell.length_b   1.000
_cell.length_c   1.000
_cell.angle_alpha   90.00
_cell.angle_beta   90.00
_cell.angle_gamma   90.00
#
_symmetry.space_group_name_H-M   'P 1'
#
loop_
_entity.id
_entity.type
_entity.pdbx_description
1 polymer ?
#
loop_
_entity_poly.entity_id
_entity_poly.type
_entity_poly.pdbx_seq_one_letter_code
_entity_poly.pdbx_strand_id
1 'polypeptide(L)' 'MYKMDSHIHCEYSPDSKSKLEDIFKVAKSRNIDIIAISDHNTVEGSKEAQRLTKNDDNLLV' A
#
# COMPACT_ATOMS: atom_id res chain seq x y z
N MET A 1 -8.92 7.89 16.03
CA MET A 1 -8.98 6.42 15.84
C MET A 1 -8.35 6.15 14.49
N TYR A 2 -7.34 5.28 14.42
CA TYR A 2 -6.67 4.98 13.16
C TYR A 2 -7.57 4.16 12.23
N LYS A 3 -7.51 4.43 10.93
CA LYS A 3 -8.21 3.70 9.87
C LYS A 3 -7.20 2.87 9.07
N MET A 4 -7.52 1.60 8.87
CA MET A 4 -6.64 0.65 8.20
C MET A 4 -7.35 -0.09 7.06
N ASP A 5 -6.62 -0.34 5.98
CA ASP A 5 -6.96 -1.34 4.96
C ASP A 5 -5.88 -2.43 4.95
N SER A 6 -6.24 -3.64 5.36
CA SER A 6 -5.29 -4.72 5.59
C SER A 6 -5.07 -5.65 4.40
N HIS A 7 -5.75 -5.43 3.27
CA HIS A 7 -5.72 -6.36 2.14
C HIS A 7 -5.76 -5.62 0.81
N ILE A 8 -4.59 -5.19 0.33
CA ILE A 8 -4.45 -4.52 -0.96
C ILE A 8 -3.47 -5.29 -1.84
N HIS A 9 -3.89 -5.61 -3.06
CA HIS A 9 -3.02 -6.15 -4.10
C HIS A 9 -2.55 -5.03 -5.03
N CYS A 10 -1.25 -4.95 -5.27
CA CYS A 10 -0.63 -4.00 -6.17
C CYS A 10 -0.11 -4.68 -7.46
N GLU A 11 0.59 -3.94 -8.31
CA GLU A 11 1.11 -4.39 -9.60
C GLU A 11 2.07 -5.60 -9.55
N TYR A 12 2.50 -6.00 -8.35
CA TYR A 12 3.29 -7.22 -8.11
C TYR A 12 2.43 -8.48 -7.93
N SER A 13 1.10 -8.32 -7.79
CA SER A 13 0.13 -9.42 -7.75
C SER A 13 -0.42 -9.72 -9.15
N PRO A 14 -0.59 -11.01 -9.55
CA PRO A 14 -1.07 -11.38 -10.88
C PRO A 14 -2.52 -10.94 -11.17
N ASP A 15 -3.30 -10.62 -10.13
CA ASP A 15 -4.70 -10.21 -10.24
C ASP A 15 -4.90 -8.69 -10.13
N SER A 16 -3.83 -7.91 -10.01
CA SER A 16 -3.91 -6.46 -9.86
C SER A 16 -3.03 -5.72 -10.87
N LYS A 17 -3.48 -4.52 -11.23
CA LYS A 17 -2.73 -3.56 -12.06
C LYS A 17 -2.54 -2.23 -11.34
N SER A 18 -2.89 -2.18 -10.05
CA SER A 18 -2.83 -0.96 -9.25
C SER A 18 -1.38 -0.64 -8.90
N LYS A 19 -0.89 0.51 -9.36
CA LYS A 19 0.44 0.99 -9.00
C LYS A 19 0.49 1.37 -7.52
N LEU A 20 1.64 1.18 -6.89
CA LEU A 20 1.84 1.60 -5.49
C LEU A 20 1.54 3.10 -5.28
N GLU A 21 1.99 3.95 -6.20
CA GLU A 21 1.75 5.40 -6.14
C GLU A 21 0.25 5.76 -6.13
N ASP A 22 -0.55 5.06 -6.94
CA ASP A 22 -2.00 5.26 -7.00
C ASP A 22 -2.68 4.78 -5.72
N ILE A 23 -2.23 3.64 -5.16
CA ILE A 23 -2.69 3.12 -3.87
C ILE A 23 -2.45 4.15 -2.76
N PHE A 24 -1.24 4.72 -2.67
CA PHE A 24 -0.90 5.73 -1.66
C PHE A 24 -1.75 6.99 -1.80
N LYS A 25 -1.94 7.47 -3.04
CA LYS A 25 -2.79 8.63 -3.33
C LYS A 25 -4.23 8.39 -2.88
N VAL A 26 -4.78 7.22 -3.18
CA VAL A 26 -6.15 6.86 -2.78
C VAL A 26 -6.25 6.73 -1.26
N ALA A 27 -5.31 6.04 -0.61
CA ALA A 27 -5.28 5.88 0.85
C ALA A 27 -5.31 7.24 1.56
N LYS A 28 -4.41 8.16 1.18
CA LYS A 28 -4.35 9.52 1.70
C LYS A 28 -5.63 10.31 1.44
N SER A 29 -6.18 10.24 0.22
CA SER A 29 -7.43 10.95 -0.12
C SER A 29 -8.64 10.45 0.68
N ARG A 30 -8.59 9.20 1.17
CA ARG A 30 -9.64 8.55 1.95
C ARG A 30 -9.39 8.60 3.46
N ASN A 31 -8.36 9.34 3.90
CA ASN A 31 -7.87 9.40 5.28
C ASN A 31 -7.70 7.99 5.88
N ILE A 32 -7.06 7.09 5.13
CA ILE A 32 -6.60 5.79 5.62
C ILE A 32 -5.18 5.99 6.15
N ASP A 33 -4.98 5.73 7.43
CA ASP A 33 -3.70 5.98 8.12
C ASP A 33 -2.70 4.84 7.91
N ILE A 34 -3.20 3.61 7.72
CA ILE A 34 -2.38 2.39 7.63
C ILE A 34 -2.88 1.53 6.47
N ILE A 35 -1.98 1.05 5.63
CA ILE A 35 -2.30 0.08 4.57
C ILE A 35 -1.39 -1.14 4.66
N ALA A 36 -1.85 -2.29 4.19
CA ALA A 36 -1.01 -3.48 4.02
C ALA A 36 -1.06 -3.96 2.57
N ILE A 37 0.12 -4.14 1.97
CA ILE A 37 0.28 -4.76 0.66
C ILE A 37 0.37 -6.28 0.84
N SER A 38 -0.55 -7.02 0.23
CA SER A 38 -0.78 -8.45 0.45
C SER A 38 -0.85 -9.22 -0.88
N ASP A 39 0.15 -9.06 -1.73
CA ASP A 39 0.19 -9.69 -3.07
C ASP A 39 0.26 -11.22 -3.02
N HIS A 40 -0.21 -11.90 -4.06
CA HIS A 40 -0.20 -13.37 -4.11
C HIS A 40 1.23 -13.93 -4.18
N ASN A 41 1.59 -14.78 -3.21
CA ASN A 41 2.84 -15.56 -3.18
C ASN A 41 4.12 -14.73 -3.30
N THR A 42 4.08 -13.44 -2.97
CA THR A 42 5.24 -12.55 -3.01
C THR A 42 5.14 -11.46 -1.95
N VAL A 43 6.28 -10.89 -1.57
CA VAL A 43 6.39 -9.75 -0.65
C VAL A 43 7.08 -8.56 -1.31
N GLU A 44 7.36 -8.64 -2.62
CA GLU A 44 8.11 -7.59 -3.33
C GLU A 44 7.35 -6.26 -3.37
N GLY A 45 6.02 -6.29 -3.53
CA GLY A 45 5.19 -5.09 -3.44
C GLY A 45 5.25 -4.43 -2.06
N SER A 46 5.23 -5.22 -0.97
CA SER A 46 5.34 -4.70 0.40
C SER A 46 6.72 -4.07 0.67
N LYS A 47 7.81 -4.73 0.22
CA LYS A 47 9.17 -4.20 0.37
C LYS A 47 9.34 -2.87 -0.38
N GLU A 48 8.85 -2.82 -1.61
CA GLU A 48 8.92 -1.61 -2.42
C GLU A 48 8.06 -0.50 -1.83
N ALA A 49 6.86 -0.83 -1.33
CA ALA A 49 6.01 0.15 -0.70
C ALA A 49 6.66 0.78 0.53
N GLN A 50 7.25 -0.02 1.42
CA GLN A 50 8.02 0.47 2.57
C GLN A 50 9.22 1.34 2.16
N ARG A 51 9.89 0.99 1.06
CA ARG A 51 11.00 1.81 0.53
C ARG A 51 10.50 3.18 0.06
N LEU A 52 9.36 3.22 -0.63
CA LEU A 52 8.77 4.44 -1.18
C LEU A 52 8.16 5.35 -0.10
N THR A 53 7.63 4.78 0.99
CA THR A 53 6.97 5.53 2.07
C THR A 53 7.85 5.75 3.30
N LYS A 54 9.15 5.40 3.25
CA LYS A 54 10.07 5.46 4.40
C LYS A 54 10.07 6.79 5.18
N ASN A 55 9.81 7.91 4.51
CA ASN A 55 9.79 9.25 5.11
C ASN A 55 8.41 9.91 4.99
N ASP A 56 7.35 9.13 4.88
CA ASP A 56 5.98 9.61 4.74
C ASP A 56 5.25 9.56 6.09
N ASP A 57 5.17 10.69 6.77
CA ASP A 57 4.51 10.80 8.07
C ASP A 57 2.97 10.66 7.99
N ASN A 58 2.39 10.66 6.78
CA ASN A 58 0.94 10.66 6.58
C ASN A 58 0.36 9.31 6.17
N LEU A 59 1.20 8.28 6.01
CA LEU A 59 0.75 6.93 5.61
C LEU A 59 1.75 5.87 6.08
N LEU A 60 1.29 4.96 6.93
CA LEU A 60 2.05 3.78 7.33
C LEU A 60 1.77 2.62 6.37
N VAL A 61 2.82 1.91 5.95
CA VAL A 61 2.76 0.72 5.08
C VAL A 61 3.52 -0.45 5.68
#